data_AF-A0AAD5HQ80-F1
#
_entry.id   AF-A0AAD5HQ80-F1
#
_cell.length_a   1.000
_cell.length_b   1.000
_cell.length_c   1.000
_cell.angle_alpha   90.00
_cell.angle_beta   90.00
_cell.angle_gamma   90.00
#
_symmetry.space_group_name_H-M   'P 1'
#
loop_
_entity.id
_entity.type
_entity.pdbx_description
1 polymer ?
#
loop_
_entity_poly.entity_id
_entity_poly.type
_entity_poly.pdbx_seq_one_letter_code
_entity_poly.pdbx_strand_id
1 'polypeptide(L)'
;MAAPSTAGVLACFWILLCVSAILIAARLWLRLKIQHQALLLSDALLLIAWCSSFTHAVFVIIFAVKGALHPDIDNTLINWKVNVTEVEFITRMIWSSVFPFFTSLYFCKFALLATYLQLFPRFMKKLRLALYVAIAYCVSGYLVSMSVQLFLCWPIEGNWYG
;
A
#
# COMPACT_ATOMS: atom_id res chain seq x y z
N MET A 1 -6.71 -11.66 -24.93
CA MET A 1 -7.49 -11.16 -23.77
C MET A 1 -7.34 -9.65 -23.76
N ALA A 2 -8.43 -8.89 -23.95
CA ALA A 2 -8.36 -7.44 -23.91
C ALA A 2 -7.96 -7.00 -22.49
N ALA A 3 -6.93 -6.17 -22.36
CA ALA A 3 -6.55 -5.61 -21.07
C ALA A 3 -7.77 -4.86 -20.49
N PRO A 4 -8.06 -5.01 -19.17
CA PRO A 4 -9.14 -4.28 -18.55
C PRO A 4 -8.92 -2.77 -18.75
N SER A 5 -9.99 -2.05 -19.06
CA SER A 5 -9.91 -0.60 -19.24
C SER A 5 -9.40 0.06 -17.96
N THR A 6 -8.48 1.00 -18.10
CA THR A 6 -7.86 1.77 -17.00
C THR A 6 -8.92 2.37 -16.06
N ALA A 7 -10.02 2.86 -16.63
CA ALA A 7 -11.16 3.39 -15.89
C ALA A 7 -11.85 2.32 -15.02
N GLY A 8 -11.97 1.08 -15.50
CA GLY A 8 -12.57 -0.02 -14.74
C GLY A 8 -11.74 -0.39 -13.52
N VAL A 9 -10.42 -0.51 -13.69
CA VAL A 9 -9.49 -0.80 -12.58
C VAL A 9 -9.55 0.32 -11.53
N LEU A 10 -9.55 1.58 -11.98
CA LEU A 10 -9.64 2.74 -11.10
C LEU A 10 -10.96 2.77 -10.31
N ALA A 11 -12.09 2.53 -10.97
CA ALA A 11 -13.40 2.50 -10.33
C ALA A 11 -13.48 1.41 -9.24
N CYS A 12 -13.01 0.20 -9.55
CA CYS A 12 -12.95 -0.89 -8.56
C CYS A 12 -12.08 -0.51 -7.35
N PHE A 13 -10.93 0.10 -7.59
CA PHE A 13 -10.02 0.52 -6.52
C PHE A 13 -10.66 1.53 -5.57
N TRP A 14 -11.35 2.55 -6.10
CA TRP A 14 -12.05 3.56 -5.30
C TRP A 14 -13.21 2.99 -4.51
N ILE A 15 -14.00 2.08 -5.10
CA ILE A 15 -15.09 1.40 -4.39
C ILE A 15 -14.53 0.62 -3.20
N LEU A 16 -13.48 -0.17 -3.42
CA LEU A 16 -12.83 -0.94 -2.35
C LEU A 16 -12.25 -0.04 -1.26
N LEU A 17 -11.65 1.09 -1.64
CA LEU A 17 -11.12 2.07 -0.69
C LEU A 17 -12.23 2.68 0.18
N CYS A 18 -13.36 3.08 -0.41
CA CYS A 18 -14.52 3.61 0.31
C CYS A 18 -15.14 2.55 1.23
N VAL A 19 -15.33 1.32 0.74
CA VAL A 19 -15.84 0.20 1.55
C VAL A 19 -14.92 -0.05 2.74
N SER A 20 -13.60 -0.06 2.53
CA SER A 20 -12.64 -0.23 3.61
C SER A 20 -12.70 0.90 4.64
N ALA A 21 -12.91 2.16 4.22
CA ALA A 21 -13.09 3.31 5.10
C ALA A 21 -14.31 3.13 6.01
N ILE A 22 -15.44 2.69 5.44
CA ILE A 22 -16.68 2.43 6.18
C ILE A 22 -16.46 1.33 7.22
N LEU A 23 -15.78 0.24 6.85
CA LEU A 23 -15.50 -0.87 7.78
C LEU A 23 -14.57 -0.45 8.92
N ILE A 24 -13.54 0.35 8.64
CA ILE A 24 -12.62 0.87 9.67
C ILE A 24 -13.36 1.83 10.61
N ALA A 25 -14.16 2.74 10.05
CA ALA A 25 -14.98 3.67 10.83
C ALA A 25 -16.00 2.92 11.72
N ALA A 26 -16.68 1.90 11.18
CA ALA A 26 -17.61 1.08 11.94
C ALA A 26 -16.91 0.33 13.09
N ARG A 27 -15.70 -0.21 12.85
CA ARG A 27 -14.89 -0.86 13.89
C ARG A 27 -14.47 0.11 14.99
N LEU A 28 -13.98 1.30 14.63
CA LEU A 28 -13.61 2.34 15.59
C LEU A 28 -14.83 2.80 16.39
N TRP A 29 -15.97 2.97 15.73
CA TRP A 29 -17.21 3.41 16.38
C TRP A 29 -17.74 2.38 17.38
N LEU A 30 -17.77 1.09 17.03
CA LEU A 30 -18.11 0.00 17.94
C LEU A 30 -17.20 -0.02 19.17
N ARG A 31 -15.88 0.12 18.97
CA ARG A 31 -14.90 0.05 20.07
C ARG A 31 -14.96 1.25 21.01
N LEU A 32 -15.03 2.46 20.45
CA LEU A 32 -15.03 3.70 21.23
C LEU A 32 -16.37 3.93 21.93
N LYS A 33 -17.49 3.70 21.23
CA LYS A 33 -18.82 4.07 21.73
C LYS A 33 -19.50 2.96 22.53
N ILE A 34 -19.32 1.70 22.16
CA ILE A 34 -19.99 0.57 22.83
C ILE A 34 -19.08 -0.11 23.83
N GLN A 35 -17.80 -0.33 23.49
CA GLN A 35 -16.88 -1.05 24.38
C GLN A 35 -16.07 -0.16 25.34
N HIS A 36 -16.03 1.17 25.13
CA HIS A 36 -15.20 2.11 25.91
C HIS A 36 -13.74 1.65 26.09
N GLN A 37 -13.20 0.92 25.12
CA GLN A 37 -11.84 0.39 25.16
C GLN A 37 -10.85 1.42 24.62
N ALA A 38 -9.63 1.42 25.16
CA ALA A 38 -8.55 2.28 24.67
C ALA A 38 -8.16 1.94 23.23
N LEU A 39 -7.74 2.97 22.48
CA LEU A 39 -7.22 2.84 21.12
C LEU A 39 -6.08 1.83 21.10
N LEU A 40 -6.28 0.83 20.26
CA LEU A 40 -5.47 -0.36 20.27
C LEU A 40 -4.52 -0.32 19.07
N LEU A 41 -3.30 -0.86 19.23
CA LEU A 41 -2.25 -0.78 18.21
C LEU A 41 -2.73 -1.21 16.81
N SER A 42 -3.60 -2.23 16.75
CA SER A 42 -4.24 -2.71 15.52
C SER A 42 -5.08 -1.65 14.81
N ASP A 43 -5.79 -0.80 15.55
CA ASP A 43 -6.67 0.22 14.98
C ASP A 43 -5.84 1.39 14.40
N ALA A 44 -4.74 1.74 15.09
CA ALA A 44 -3.77 2.70 14.57
C ALA A 44 -3.08 2.19 13.29
N LEU A 45 -2.68 0.92 13.26
CA LEU A 45 -2.08 0.30 12.07
C LEU A 45 -3.05 0.26 10.88
N LEU A 46 -4.35 0.00 11.12
CA LEU A 46 -5.39 0.05 10.08
C LEU A 46 -5.59 1.46 9.53
N LEU A 47 -5.60 2.48 10.40
CA LEU A 47 -5.70 3.87 9.96
C LEU A 47 -4.51 4.29 9.10
N ILE A 48 -3.29 3.94 9.51
CA ILE A 48 -2.08 4.22 8.73
C ILE A 48 -2.12 3.50 7.39
N ALA A 49 -2.55 2.22 7.37
CA ALA A 49 -2.71 1.46 6.13
C ALA A 49 -3.69 2.13 5.17
N TRP A 50 -4.83 2.61 5.69
CA TRP A 50 -5.85 3.28 4.90
C TRP A 50 -5.38 4.64 4.36
N CYS A 51 -4.74 5.47 5.20
CA CYS A 51 -4.14 6.72 4.75
C CYS A 51 -3.12 6.47 3.64
N SER A 52 -2.30 5.43 3.79
CA SER A 52 -1.31 5.05 2.79
C SER A 52 -1.96 4.56 1.48
N SER A 53 -3.03 3.76 1.55
CA SER A 53 -3.84 3.39 0.37
C SER A 53 -4.45 4.60 -0.32
N PHE A 54 -4.95 5.58 0.46
CA PHE A 54 -5.53 6.80 -0.08
C PHE A 54 -4.49 7.64 -0.81
N THR A 55 -3.30 7.83 -0.23
CA THR A 55 -2.19 8.50 -0.91
C THR A 55 -1.82 7.79 -2.21
N HIS A 56 -1.76 6.46 -2.20
CA HIS A 56 -1.50 5.70 -3.43
C HIS A 56 -2.61 5.89 -4.47
N ALA A 57 -3.89 5.94 -4.05
CA ALA A 57 -5.03 6.21 -4.94
C ALA A 57 -4.90 7.54 -5.68
N VAL A 58 -4.45 8.58 -4.98
CA VAL A 58 -4.21 9.91 -5.56
C VAL A 58 -3.13 9.84 -6.64
N PHE A 59 -2.01 9.15 -6.38
CA PHE A 59 -0.97 8.95 -7.40
C PHE A 59 -1.49 8.22 -8.63
N VAL A 60 -2.31 7.18 -8.46
CA VAL A 60 -2.90 6.44 -9.59
C VAL A 60 -3.80 7.32 -10.45
N ILE A 61 -4.57 8.24 -9.86
CA ILE A 61 -5.35 9.23 -10.64
C ILE A 61 -4.42 10.11 -11.47
N ILE A 62 -3.33 10.61 -10.87
CA ILE A 62 -2.38 11.47 -11.57
C ILE A 62 -1.80 10.72 -12.79
N PHE A 63 -1.46 9.44 -12.64
CA PHE A 63 -0.98 8.62 -13.75
C PHE A 63 -2.05 8.38 -14.83
N ALA A 64 -3.31 8.16 -14.42
CA ALA A 64 -4.42 8.01 -15.35
C ALA A 64 -4.68 9.29 -16.16
N VAL A 65 -4.66 10.46 -15.51
CA VAL A 65 -4.86 11.77 -16.17
C VAL A 65 -3.70 12.12 -17.09
N LYS A 66 -2.46 11.77 -16.70
CA LYS A 66 -1.26 11.99 -17.52
C LYS A 66 -1.12 10.99 -18.67
N GLY A 67 -2.06 10.06 -18.84
CA GLY A 67 -2.05 9.08 -19.92
C GLY A 67 -1.00 7.98 -19.76
N ALA A 68 -0.20 7.98 -18.69
CA ALA A 68 0.85 7.00 -18.42
C ALA A 68 0.31 5.58 -18.13
N LEU A 69 -1.01 5.45 -17.99
CA LEU A 69 -1.73 4.21 -17.70
C LEU A 69 -2.63 3.81 -18.89
N HIS A 70 -2.21 4.08 -20.13
CA HIS A 70 -2.85 3.54 -21.33
C HIS A 70 -2.33 2.12 -21.62
N PRO A 71 -3.20 1.19 -22.07
CA PRO A 71 -2.81 -0.19 -22.36
C PRO A 71 -1.80 -0.34 -23.51
N ASP A 72 -1.60 0.72 -24.30
CA ASP A 72 -0.65 0.77 -25.42
C ASP A 72 0.77 1.22 -25.00
N ILE A 73 0.97 1.54 -23.71
CA ILE A 73 2.26 1.97 -23.17
C ILE A 73 2.81 0.84 -22.31
N ASP A 74 3.98 0.32 -22.66
CA ASP A 74 4.67 -0.68 -21.86
C ASP A 74 4.96 -0.16 -20.44
N ASN A 75 5.00 -1.05 -19.45
CA ASN A 75 5.35 -0.72 -18.04
C ASN A 75 6.75 -0.07 -17.90
N THR A 76 7.55 -0.09 -18.97
CA THR A 76 8.88 0.52 -19.08
C THR A 76 8.84 1.93 -19.70
N LEU A 77 7.67 2.45 -20.08
CA LEU A 77 7.46 3.74 -20.77
C LEU A 77 8.24 3.92 -22.08
N ILE A 78 8.89 2.88 -22.62
CA ILE A 78 9.79 2.96 -23.80
C ILE A 78 9.05 3.45 -25.06
N ASN A 79 7.75 3.16 -25.17
CA ASN A 79 6.91 3.56 -26.31
C ASN A 79 6.23 4.94 -26.15
N TRP A 80 6.42 5.62 -25.02
CA TRP A 80 5.83 6.94 -24.76
C TRP A 80 6.69 8.05 -25.37
N LYS A 81 6.38 8.46 -26.61
CA LYS A 81 7.04 9.57 -27.33
C LYS A 81 6.59 10.93 -26.80
N VAL A 82 6.91 11.23 -25.55
CA VAL A 82 6.64 12.52 -24.91
C VAL A 82 7.96 13.20 -24.51
N ASN A 83 7.90 14.50 -24.30
CA ASN A 83 9.03 15.33 -23.90
C ASN A 83 9.78 14.71 -22.69
N VAL A 84 11.12 14.72 -22.75
CA VAL A 84 12.01 14.08 -21.75
C VAL A 84 11.73 14.54 -20.31
N THR A 85 11.26 15.77 -20.14
CA THR A 85 10.90 16.35 -18.83
C THR A 85 9.66 15.73 -18.21
N GLU A 86 8.68 15.29 -19.02
CA GLU A 86 7.48 14.63 -18.48
C GLU A 86 7.75 13.17 -18.14
N VAL A 87 8.61 12.47 -18.90
CA VAL A 87 9.05 11.10 -18.57
C VAL A 87 9.79 11.09 -17.25
N GLU A 88 10.68 12.06 -17.02
CA GLU A 88 11.39 12.22 -15.76
C GLU A 88 10.43 12.42 -14.58
N PHE A 89 9.45 13.30 -14.74
CA PHE A 89 8.46 13.58 -13.71
C PHE A 89 7.58 12.36 -13.37
N ILE A 90 7.10 11.62 -14.38
CA ILE A 90 6.23 10.47 -14.18
C ILE A 90 6.95 9.34 -13.46
N THR A 91 8.16 8.98 -13.86
CA THR A 91 8.85 7.87 -13.21
C THR A 91 9.32 8.26 -11.80
N ARG A 92 9.62 9.55 -11.52
CA ARG A 92 9.91 10.01 -10.14
C ARG A 92 8.67 9.83 -9.27
N MET A 93 7.50 10.15 -9.82
CA MET A 93 6.22 9.88 -9.15
C MET A 93 5.95 8.38 -8.99
N ILE A 94 6.23 7.54 -10.00
CA ILE A 94 6.07 6.08 -9.90
C ILE A 94 6.92 5.55 -8.74
N TRP A 95 8.20 5.92 -8.69
CA TRP A 95 9.08 5.57 -7.58
C TRP A 95 8.51 6.01 -6.22
N SER A 96 7.99 7.24 -6.13
CA SER A 96 7.38 7.74 -4.89
C SER A 96 6.09 7.00 -4.52
N SER A 97 5.32 6.53 -5.51
CA SER A 97 4.04 5.86 -5.32
C SER A 97 4.18 4.42 -4.81
N VAL A 98 5.34 3.82 -4.98
CA VAL A 98 5.66 2.47 -4.52
C VAL A 98 5.80 2.40 -2.99
N PHE A 99 6.26 3.49 -2.35
CA PHE A 99 6.33 3.58 -0.88
C PHE A 99 4.97 3.44 -0.20
N PRO A 100 3.94 4.25 -0.53
CA PRO A 100 2.62 4.09 0.07
C PRO A 100 1.96 2.77 -0.34
N PHE A 101 2.26 2.23 -1.53
CA PHE A 101 1.77 0.90 -1.92
C PHE A 101 2.27 -0.21 -0.97
N PHE A 102 3.59 -0.32 -0.79
CA PHE A 102 4.15 -1.32 0.12
C PHE A 102 3.73 -1.07 1.58
N THR A 103 3.74 0.19 2.01
CA THR A 103 3.32 0.58 3.36
C THR A 103 1.89 0.11 3.63
N SER A 104 0.94 0.39 2.75
CA SER A 104 -0.42 -0.12 2.89
C SER A 104 -0.50 -1.65 3.00
N LEU A 105 0.17 -2.39 2.10
CA LEU A 105 0.13 -3.85 2.08
C LEU A 105 0.71 -4.49 3.35
N TYR A 106 1.86 -3.99 3.83
CA TYR A 106 2.49 -4.52 5.03
C TYR A 106 1.75 -4.11 6.31
N PHE A 107 1.23 -2.88 6.38
CA PHE A 107 0.44 -2.43 7.53
C PHE A 107 -0.89 -3.18 7.66
N CYS A 108 -1.54 -3.56 6.56
CA CYS A 108 -2.69 -4.46 6.58
C CYS A 108 -2.35 -5.82 7.21
N LYS A 109 -1.18 -6.39 6.91
CA LYS A 109 -0.69 -7.61 7.56
C LYS A 109 -0.43 -7.38 9.04
N PHE A 110 0.27 -6.32 9.41
CA PHE A 110 0.54 -6.01 10.82
C PHE A 110 -0.75 -5.79 11.63
N ALA A 111 -1.75 -5.13 11.06
CA ALA A 111 -3.07 -4.99 11.68
C ALA A 111 -3.75 -6.34 11.92
N LEU A 112 -3.72 -7.26 10.93
CA LEU A 112 -4.25 -8.61 11.10
C LEU A 112 -3.51 -9.35 12.22
N LEU A 113 -2.18 -9.35 12.21
CA LEU A 113 -1.36 -10.02 13.22
C LEU A 113 -1.58 -9.41 14.62
N ALA A 114 -1.75 -8.10 14.73
CA ALA A 114 -2.08 -7.41 15.99
C ALA A 114 -3.47 -7.82 16.51
N THR A 115 -4.46 -7.98 15.63
CA THR A 115 -5.78 -8.50 15.99
C THR A 115 -5.67 -9.96 16.47
N TYR A 116 -4.90 -10.81 15.79
CA TYR A 116 -4.67 -12.19 16.23
C TYR A 116 -3.98 -12.28 17.59
N LEU A 117 -3.05 -11.37 17.90
CA LEU A 117 -2.37 -11.31 19.21
C LEU A 117 -3.35 -11.08 20.38
N GLN A 118 -4.50 -10.47 20.10
CA GLN A 118 -5.53 -10.16 21.10
C GLN A 118 -6.56 -11.26 21.21
N LEU A 119 -6.89 -11.88 20.08
CA LEU A 119 -7.83 -13.00 20.06
C LEU A 119 -7.26 -14.23 20.79
N PHE A 120 -5.95 -14.47 20.69
CA PHE A 120 -5.33 -15.65 21.30
C PHE A 120 -4.90 -15.41 22.75
N PRO A 121 -5.53 -16.08 23.75
CA PRO A 121 -5.16 -15.94 25.15
C PRO A 121 -3.75 -16.50 25.43
N ARG A 122 -3.11 -16.01 26.51
CA ARG A 122 -1.70 -16.32 26.86
C ARG A 122 -1.39 -17.82 27.05
N PHE A 123 -2.41 -18.66 27.24
CA PHE A 123 -2.26 -20.09 27.50
C PHE A 123 -1.74 -20.89 26.29
N MET A 124 -2.01 -20.45 25.06
CA MET A 124 -1.62 -21.18 23.84
C MET A 124 -0.21 -20.80 23.34
N LYS A 125 0.82 -21.26 24.04
CA LYS A 125 2.23 -20.89 23.77
C LYS A 125 2.70 -21.21 22.34
N LYS A 126 2.32 -22.37 21.78
CA LYS A 126 2.73 -22.78 20.41
C LYS A 126 2.20 -21.83 19.33
N LEU A 127 0.93 -21.45 19.44
CA LEU A 127 0.29 -20.55 18.48
C LEU A 127 0.84 -19.12 18.58
N ARG A 128 1.16 -18.67 19.79
CA ARG A 128 1.80 -17.37 20.01
C ARG A 128 3.20 -17.30 19.43
N LEU A 129 3.98 -18.39 19.55
CA LEU A 129 5.29 -18.49 18.91
C LEU A 129 5.19 -18.39 17.38
N ALA A 130 4.27 -19.14 16.77
CA ALA A 130 4.01 -19.05 15.32
C ALA A 130 3.63 -17.62 14.90
N LEU A 131 2.83 -16.92 15.70
CA LEU A 131 2.44 -15.54 15.44
C LEU A 131 3.63 -14.57 15.54
N TYR A 132 4.52 -14.72 16.53
CA TYR A 132 5.73 -13.91 16.62
C TYR A 132 6.68 -14.15 15.45
N VAL A 133 6.82 -15.40 14.99
CA VAL A 133 7.59 -15.73 13.79
C VAL A 133 6.99 -15.04 12.56
N ALA A 134 5.66 -15.05 12.42
CA ALA A 134 4.98 -14.36 11.33
C ALA A 134 5.16 -12.83 11.39
N ILE A 135 5.14 -12.24 12.59
CA ILE A 135 5.44 -10.80 12.79
C ILE A 135 6.86 -10.52 12.34
N ALA A 136 7.84 -11.28 12.84
CA ALA A 136 9.25 -11.10 12.51
C ALA A 136 9.49 -11.21 10.99
N TYR A 137 8.86 -12.18 10.32
CA TYR A 137 8.91 -12.34 8.88
C TYR A 137 8.28 -11.16 8.11
N CYS A 138 7.13 -10.65 8.58
CA CYS A 138 6.51 -9.49 7.94
C CYS A 138 7.35 -8.21 8.13
N VAL A 139 7.96 -8.02 9.31
CA VAL A 139 8.85 -6.89 9.59
C VAL A 139 10.11 -6.97 8.74
N SER A 140 10.75 -8.14 8.66
CA SER A 140 11.93 -8.30 7.82
C SER A 140 11.60 -8.10 6.34
N GLY A 141 10.48 -8.64 5.86
CA GLY A 141 10.01 -8.41 4.49
C GLY A 141 9.78 -6.92 4.20
N TYR A 142 9.15 -6.19 5.11
CA TYR A 142 8.95 -4.75 4.96
C TYR A 142 10.28 -3.99 4.88
N LEU A 143 11.21 -4.28 5.78
CA LEU A 143 12.54 -3.66 5.78
C LEU A 143 13.29 -3.95 4.47
N VAL A 144 13.30 -5.21 4.01
CA VAL A 144 13.94 -5.59 2.75
C VAL A 144 13.29 -4.86 1.57
N SER A 145 11.96 -4.80 1.48
CA SER A 145 11.27 -4.08 0.40
C SER A 145 11.63 -2.59 0.40
N MET A 146 11.67 -1.95 1.57
CA MET A 146 12.07 -0.54 1.70
C MET A 146 13.55 -0.34 1.33
N SER A 147 14.44 -1.22 1.80
CA SER A 147 15.86 -1.18 1.45
C SER A 147 16.08 -1.35 -0.05
N VAL A 148 15.41 -2.32 -0.68
CA VAL A 148 15.49 -2.50 -2.14
C VAL A 148 15.02 -1.24 -2.87
N GLN A 149 13.91 -0.63 -2.45
CA GLN A 149 13.43 0.61 -3.09
C GLN A 149 14.42 1.79 -2.98
N LEU A 150 15.16 1.85 -1.87
CA LEU A 150 16.17 2.88 -1.63
C LEU A 150 17.48 2.60 -2.38
N PHE A 151 17.94 1.34 -2.41
CA PHE A 151 19.25 0.97 -2.96
C PHE A 151 19.20 0.66 -4.47
N LEU A 152 18.11 0.09 -4.98
CA LEU A 152 17.98 -0.23 -6.42
C LEU A 152 17.97 1.04 -7.28
N CYS A 153 17.51 2.15 -6.71
CA CYS A 153 17.49 3.46 -7.37
C CYS A 153 18.63 4.36 -6.91
N TRP A 154 19.73 3.82 -6.36
CA TRP A 154 20.92 4.59 -6.02
C TRP A 154 22.01 4.39 -7.09
N PRO A 155 22.45 5.43 -7.82
CA PRO A 155 22.02 6.83 -7.80
C PRO A 155 20.71 7.05 -8.58
N ILE A 156 19.81 7.88 -8.02
CA ILE A 156 18.51 8.19 -8.64
C ILE A 156 18.72 8.74 -10.05
N GLU A 157 19.82 9.48 -10.24
CA GLU A 157 20.19 10.15 -11.48
C GLU A 157 20.46 9.18 -12.65
N GLY A 158 20.91 7.95 -12.37
CA GLY A 158 21.28 6.97 -13.41
C GLY A 158 20.10 6.38 -14.19
N ASN A 159 18.87 6.52 -13.70
CA ASN A 159 17.66 6.02 -14.37
C ASN A 159 17.12 6.98 -15.44
N TRP A 160 17.64 8.22 -15.53
CA TRP A 160 17.07 9.30 -16.36
C TRP A 160 17.91 9.64 -17.61
N TYR A 161 19.19 9.27 -17.61
CA TYR A 161 20.16 9.66 -18.66
C TYR A 161 20.49 8.51 -19.64
N GLY A 162 19.71 7.42 -19.63
CA GLY A 162 19.87 6.28 -20.54
C GLY A 162 19.09 6.42 -21.84
#